data_AF-A0A2V6F6K7-F1
#
_entry.id   AF-A0A2V6F6K7-F1
#
_cell.length_a   1.000
_cell.length_b   1.000
_cell.length_c   1.000
_cell.angle_alpha   90.00
_cell.angle_beta   90.00
_cell.angle_gamma   90.00
#
_symmetry.space_group_name_H-M   'P 1'
#
loop_
_entity.id
_entity.type
_entity.pdbx_description
1 polymer ?
#
loop_
_entity_poly.entity_id
_entity_poly.type
_entity_poly.pdbx_seq_one_letter_code
_entity_poly.pdbx_strand_id
1 'polypeptide(L)'
;MAKRFIYLLSAITAMDVMTLFAQEGTTKAAEGTLMLSNKTYQLAHAVAYESTIDDEDVVMAVLSGQPVPSETLKEARAVEKDGGEGDFKRPYLKLIFKKTGELKYWSAAAGGTQIGRHGGSGATAELKLLAGRATGRANQPVEADAMFPTSFDVRFNIALLKAGEELPASTPKKRGPAANVKPTVTGIFKGNGKDARLAYVSARWGEPFGGKPGIVLVFTERDHSKDPKPDFNAVFGKFGSALIISLHEDGDIYGC
;
A
#
# COMPACT_ATOMS: atom_id res chain seq x y z
N MET A 1 -37.23 3.55 -64.76
CA MET A 1 -35.86 3.49 -64.18
C MET A 1 -35.96 3.44 -62.66
N ALA A 2 -35.05 2.72 -62.00
CA ALA A 2 -35.05 2.29 -60.60
C ALA A 2 -35.14 3.44 -59.57
N LYS A 3 -35.95 3.39 -58.48
CA LYS A 3 -35.92 2.60 -57.22
C LYS A 3 -34.77 2.95 -56.23
N ARG A 4 -35.17 3.56 -55.09
CA ARG A 4 -34.83 3.24 -53.67
C ARG A 4 -34.15 4.34 -52.80
N PHE A 5 -34.86 4.65 -51.71
CA PHE A 5 -34.46 4.92 -50.32
C PHE A 5 -33.02 5.38 -50.03
N ILE A 6 -32.89 6.58 -49.46
CA ILE A 6 -31.72 7.01 -48.68
C ILE A 6 -32.09 6.90 -47.20
N TYR A 7 -31.49 5.92 -46.54
CA TYR A 7 -31.57 5.68 -45.10
C TYR A 7 -30.65 6.66 -44.34
N LEU A 8 -31.15 7.17 -43.21
CA LEU A 8 -30.32 7.67 -42.10
C LEU A 8 -29.32 6.60 -41.69
N LEU A 9 -28.04 6.97 -41.51
CA LEU A 9 -27.13 6.28 -40.59
C LEU A 9 -26.33 7.31 -39.81
N SER A 10 -26.74 7.52 -38.56
CA SER A 10 -25.96 8.10 -37.48
C SER A 10 -24.87 7.10 -37.08
N ALA A 11 -23.62 7.36 -37.47
CA ALA A 11 -22.46 6.64 -36.96
C ALA A 11 -21.91 7.41 -35.76
N ILE A 12 -22.34 7.02 -34.56
CA ILE A 12 -21.67 7.34 -33.30
C ILE A 12 -20.35 6.57 -33.34
N THR A 13 -19.23 7.26 -33.51
CA THR A 13 -17.90 6.67 -33.34
C THR A 13 -17.65 6.44 -31.86
N ALA A 14 -18.09 5.29 -31.35
CA ALA A 14 -17.58 4.70 -30.12
C ALA A 14 -16.16 4.18 -30.36
N MET A 15 -15.20 5.09 -30.53
CA MET A 15 -13.78 4.76 -30.66
C MET A 15 -12.96 5.72 -29.79
N ASP A 16 -13.20 5.68 -28.48
CA ASP A 16 -12.27 6.31 -27.51
C ASP A 16 -12.04 5.48 -26.24
N VAL A 17 -12.67 4.30 -26.12
CA VAL A 17 -12.64 3.52 -24.86
C VAL A 17 -11.55 2.44 -24.85
N MET A 18 -11.04 2.02 -26.00
CA MET A 18 -10.10 0.89 -26.07
C MET A 18 -8.60 1.26 -26.03
N THR A 19 -8.25 2.52 -26.30
CA THR A 19 -6.83 2.94 -26.41
C THR A 19 -6.17 3.28 -25.08
N LEU A 20 -6.94 3.47 -23.98
CA LEU A 20 -6.37 3.96 -22.72
C LEU A 20 -5.78 2.88 -21.80
N PHE A 21 -6.05 1.60 -22.03
CA PHE A 21 -5.53 0.49 -21.21
C PHE A 21 -4.27 -0.17 -21.79
N ALA A 22 -3.82 0.24 -22.98
CA ALA A 22 -2.77 -0.44 -23.74
C ALA A 22 -1.36 0.12 -23.52
N GLN A 23 -1.16 1.07 -22.59
CA GLN A 23 0.15 1.64 -22.29
C GLN A 23 0.68 1.18 -20.92
N GLU A 24 0.65 -0.13 -20.66
CA GLU A 24 1.25 -0.73 -19.46
C GLU A 24 2.72 -1.11 -19.70
N GLY A 25 3.60 -0.11 -19.71
CA GLY A 25 5.00 -0.33 -19.39
C GLY A 25 5.11 -0.62 -17.89
N THR A 26 5.36 -1.88 -17.49
CA THR A 26 5.56 -2.31 -16.09
C THR A 26 4.68 -1.55 -15.08
N THR A 27 3.36 -1.71 -15.17
CA THR A 27 2.47 -1.02 -14.24
C THR A 27 2.66 -1.54 -12.82
N LYS A 28 3.02 -0.63 -11.91
CA LYS A 28 2.98 -0.91 -10.47
C LYS A 28 1.57 -1.34 -10.11
N ALA A 29 1.47 -2.39 -9.27
CA ALA A 29 0.19 -2.94 -8.84
C ALA A 29 -0.70 -1.88 -8.16
N ALA A 30 -0.09 -0.91 -7.48
CA ALA A 30 -0.76 0.28 -6.98
C ALA A 30 0.21 1.46 -6.96
N GLU A 31 -0.31 2.66 -7.22
CA GLU A 31 0.41 3.90 -7.01
C GLU A 31 -0.57 5.06 -6.83
N GLY A 32 -0.14 6.05 -6.06
CA GLY A 32 -0.82 7.33 -5.99
C GLY A 32 -0.41 8.17 -4.80
N THR A 33 -1.06 9.32 -4.70
CA THR A 33 -0.81 10.30 -3.64
C THR A 33 -2.10 10.62 -2.91
N LEU A 34 -1.95 10.87 -1.61
CA LEU A 34 -2.98 11.44 -0.75
C LEU A 34 -2.43 12.73 -0.16
N MET A 35 -3.11 13.84 -0.41
CA MET A 35 -2.90 15.06 0.37
C MET A 35 -3.96 15.14 1.46
N LEU A 36 -3.53 15.36 2.70
CA LEU A 36 -4.42 15.62 3.82
C LEU A 36 -3.77 16.65 4.74
N SER A 37 -4.52 17.70 5.09
CA SER A 37 -4.05 18.79 5.95
C SER A 37 -2.73 19.41 5.43
N ASN A 38 -2.68 19.71 4.13
CA ASN A 38 -1.52 20.28 3.41
C ASN A 38 -0.23 19.43 3.42
N LYS A 39 -0.30 18.16 3.83
CA LYS A 39 0.81 17.21 3.70
C LYS A 39 0.46 16.15 2.67
N THR A 40 1.44 15.81 1.83
CA THR A 40 1.31 14.77 0.81
C THR A 40 1.98 13.49 1.27
N TYR A 41 1.27 12.38 1.12
CA TYR A 41 1.68 11.03 1.46
C TYR A 41 1.68 10.16 0.20
N GLN A 42 2.66 9.29 0.08
CA GLN A 42 2.74 8.30 -1.00
C GLN A 42 1.97 7.05 -0.60
N LEU A 43 1.15 6.53 -1.51
CA LEU A 43 0.43 5.27 -1.37
C LEU A 43 0.97 4.29 -2.40
N ALA A 44 1.81 3.36 -1.95
CA ALA A 44 2.53 2.42 -2.82
C ALA A 44 1.98 0.99 -2.73
N HIS A 45 1.05 0.75 -1.81
CA HIS A 45 0.43 -0.55 -1.58
C HIS A 45 -1.08 -0.44 -1.75
N ALA A 46 -1.71 -1.53 -2.15
CA ALA A 46 -3.15 -1.62 -2.14
C ALA A 46 -3.65 -3.05 -1.93
N VAL A 47 -4.85 -3.16 -1.37
CA VAL A 47 -5.64 -4.39 -1.31
C VAL A 47 -7.05 -4.10 -1.82
N ALA A 48 -7.61 -5.03 -2.59
CA ALA A 48 -9.02 -5.00 -2.99
C ALA A 48 -9.71 -6.24 -2.47
N TYR A 49 -10.89 -6.07 -1.89
CA TYR A 49 -11.65 -7.16 -1.30
C TYR A 49 -13.15 -6.93 -1.36
N GLU A 50 -13.90 -8.01 -1.43
CA GLU A 50 -15.35 -8.00 -1.20
C GLU A 50 -15.64 -7.93 0.30
N SER A 51 -16.65 -7.13 0.64
CA SER A 51 -17.18 -6.98 2.00
C SER A 51 -18.69 -6.70 1.94
N THR A 52 -19.32 -6.57 3.09
CA THR A 52 -20.74 -6.23 3.23
C THR A 52 -20.87 -5.08 4.23
N ILE A 53 -21.59 -4.02 3.85
CA ILE A 53 -21.95 -2.90 4.75
C ILE A 53 -23.46 -2.72 4.68
N ASP A 54 -24.13 -2.67 5.83
CA ASP A 54 -25.58 -2.50 5.93
C ASP A 54 -26.34 -3.49 5.03
N ASP A 55 -25.93 -4.77 5.05
CA ASP A 55 -26.44 -5.86 4.21
C ASP A 55 -26.25 -5.66 2.68
N GLU A 56 -25.49 -4.65 2.25
CA GLU A 56 -25.14 -4.41 0.85
C GLU A 56 -23.72 -4.93 0.56
N ASP A 57 -23.62 -5.80 -0.46
CA ASP A 57 -22.33 -6.26 -0.97
C ASP A 57 -21.57 -5.14 -1.69
N VAL A 58 -20.35 -4.89 -1.23
CA VAL A 58 -19.47 -3.84 -1.74
C VAL A 58 -18.10 -4.38 -2.12
N VAL A 59 -17.39 -3.63 -2.95
CA VAL A 59 -15.96 -3.82 -3.21
C VAL A 59 -15.19 -2.69 -2.57
N MET A 60 -14.26 -3.07 -1.69
CA MET A 60 -13.34 -2.16 -1.06
C MET A 60 -12.02 -2.13 -1.83
N ALA A 61 -11.45 -0.94 -2.02
CA ALA A 61 -10.06 -0.77 -2.40
C ALA A 61 -9.37 0.13 -1.36
N VAL A 62 -8.37 -0.40 -0.68
CA VAL A 62 -7.59 0.34 0.32
C VAL A 62 -6.19 0.55 -0.23
N LEU A 63 -5.82 1.79 -0.47
CA LEU A 63 -4.47 2.20 -0.82
C LEU A 63 -3.76 2.74 0.42
N SER A 64 -2.50 2.37 0.61
CA SER A 64 -1.79 2.62 1.86
C SER A 64 -0.29 2.87 1.64
N GLY A 65 0.31 3.56 2.59
CA GLY A 65 1.76 3.78 2.63
C GLY A 65 2.55 2.52 3.01
N GLN A 66 1.89 1.52 3.61
CA GLN A 66 2.48 0.26 4.07
C GLN A 66 1.62 -0.93 3.61
N PRO A 67 2.18 -2.14 3.48
CA PRO A 67 1.40 -3.33 3.18
C PRO A 67 0.29 -3.57 4.23
N VAL A 68 -0.90 -3.97 3.78
CA VAL A 68 -2.01 -4.35 4.67
C VAL A 68 -1.83 -5.81 5.13
N PRO A 69 -1.73 -6.09 6.45
CA PRO A 69 -1.65 -7.46 6.96
C PRO A 69 -2.99 -8.22 6.84
N SER A 70 -2.92 -9.55 6.74
CA SER A 70 -4.13 -10.42 6.72
C SER A 70 -5.02 -10.25 7.95
N GLU A 71 -4.42 -10.13 9.15
CA GLU A 71 -5.20 -9.93 10.38
C GLU A 71 -5.95 -8.59 10.37
N THR A 72 -5.32 -7.50 9.93
CA THR A 72 -5.98 -6.20 9.77
C THR A 72 -7.14 -6.27 8.78
N LEU A 73 -6.99 -7.00 7.68
CA LEU A 73 -8.08 -7.21 6.72
C LEU A 73 -9.26 -8.00 7.33
N LYS A 74 -8.95 -9.01 8.15
CA LYS A 74 -9.95 -9.82 8.85
C LYS A 74 -10.72 -9.01 9.87
N GLU A 75 -10.02 -8.19 10.66
CA GLU A 75 -10.61 -7.26 11.63
C GLU A 75 -11.48 -6.21 10.92
N ALA A 76 -10.99 -5.62 9.83
CA ALA A 76 -11.75 -4.65 9.04
C ALA A 76 -13.08 -5.22 8.54
N ARG A 77 -13.07 -6.42 7.93
CA ARG A 77 -14.29 -7.09 7.45
C ARG A 77 -15.29 -7.40 8.58
N ALA A 78 -14.79 -7.77 9.77
CA ALA A 78 -15.65 -8.03 10.91
C ALA A 78 -16.39 -6.76 11.36
N VAL A 79 -15.66 -5.64 11.47
CA VAL A 79 -16.23 -4.34 11.85
C VAL A 79 -17.19 -3.80 10.78
N GLU A 80 -16.84 -3.94 9.51
CA GLU A 80 -17.67 -3.48 8.38
C GLU A 80 -19.03 -4.18 8.31
N LYS A 81 -19.07 -5.49 8.64
CA LYS A 81 -20.31 -6.26 8.70
C LYS A 81 -21.29 -5.69 9.73
N ASP A 82 -20.78 -5.11 10.82
CA ASP A 82 -21.57 -4.47 11.87
C ASP A 82 -21.83 -2.98 11.59
N GLY A 83 -21.58 -2.52 10.34
CA GLY A 83 -21.78 -1.13 9.91
C GLY A 83 -20.64 -0.18 10.32
N GLY A 84 -19.57 -0.71 10.90
CA GLY A 84 -18.40 0.07 11.29
C GLY A 84 -17.43 0.34 10.15
N GLU A 85 -16.37 1.09 10.44
CA GLU A 85 -15.30 1.41 9.50
C GLU A 85 -14.03 0.63 9.87
N GLY A 86 -13.55 -0.21 8.96
CA GLY A 86 -12.26 -0.89 9.13
C GLY A 86 -11.11 0.10 9.31
N ASP A 87 -10.26 -0.18 10.31
CA ASP A 87 -9.10 0.63 10.67
C ASP A 87 -7.83 0.09 9.99
N PHE A 88 -7.05 0.99 9.41
CA PHE A 88 -5.82 0.66 8.69
C PHE A 88 -4.68 1.55 9.17
N LYS A 89 -3.45 1.02 9.14
CA LYS A 89 -2.27 1.82 9.45
C LYS A 89 -2.19 3.04 8.53
N ARG A 90 -2.01 4.22 9.14
CA ARG A 90 -1.87 5.50 8.42
C ARG A 90 -0.50 5.59 7.74
N PRO A 91 -0.38 6.19 6.54
CA PRO A 91 -1.45 6.81 5.76
C PRO A 91 -2.25 5.79 4.94
N TYR A 92 -3.56 5.98 4.84
CA TYR A 92 -4.42 5.21 3.94
C TYR A 92 -5.51 6.08 3.27
N LEU A 93 -5.97 5.60 2.12
CA LEU A 93 -7.18 5.99 1.41
C LEU A 93 -8.02 4.72 1.18
N LYS A 94 -9.27 4.72 1.64
CA LYS A 94 -10.24 3.65 1.40
C LYS A 94 -11.31 4.15 0.44
N LEU A 95 -11.58 3.36 -0.58
CA LEU A 95 -12.61 3.58 -1.58
C LEU A 95 -13.63 2.44 -1.48
N ILE A 96 -14.90 2.80 -1.32
CA ILE A 96 -16.01 1.87 -1.22
C ILE A 96 -16.83 1.96 -2.49
N PHE A 97 -16.85 0.88 -3.27
CA PHE A 97 -17.59 0.78 -4.51
C PHE A 97 -18.79 -0.15 -4.36
N LYS A 98 -19.90 0.20 -5.02
CA LYS A 98 -20.93 -0.79 -5.35
C LYS A 98 -20.35 -1.80 -6.34
N LYS A 99 -20.92 -3.02 -6.41
CA LYS A 99 -20.53 -4.03 -7.41
C LYS A 99 -20.69 -3.56 -8.86
N THR A 100 -21.52 -2.54 -9.11
CA THR A 100 -21.66 -1.87 -10.42
C THR A 100 -20.45 -1.04 -10.82
N GLY A 101 -19.52 -0.77 -9.90
CA GLY A 101 -18.33 0.07 -10.09
C GLY A 101 -18.51 1.53 -9.67
N GLU A 102 -19.71 1.93 -9.21
CA GLU A 102 -19.98 3.28 -8.70
C GLU A 102 -19.34 3.47 -7.31
N LEU A 103 -18.65 4.60 -7.11
CA LEU A 103 -18.11 4.99 -5.81
C LEU A 103 -19.24 5.43 -4.85
N LYS A 104 -19.42 4.69 -3.75
CA LYS A 104 -20.41 4.98 -2.71
C LYS A 104 -19.85 5.93 -1.64
N TYR A 105 -18.60 5.71 -1.25
CA TYR A 105 -17.97 6.43 -0.14
C TYR A 105 -16.45 6.34 -0.26
N TRP A 106 -15.74 7.31 0.29
CA TRP A 106 -14.31 7.21 0.51
C TRP A 106 -13.93 7.82 1.87
N SER A 107 -12.89 7.29 2.48
CA SER A 107 -12.29 7.84 3.69
C SER A 107 -10.77 7.82 3.60
N ALA A 108 -10.14 8.71 4.35
CA ALA A 108 -8.69 8.79 4.41
C ALA A 108 -8.25 9.16 5.82
N ALA A 109 -7.14 8.59 6.25
CA ALA A 109 -6.49 9.01 7.47
C ALA A 109 -4.98 9.08 7.28
N ALA A 110 -4.41 10.20 7.67
CA ALA A 110 -2.98 10.46 7.63
C ALA A 110 -2.64 11.59 8.60
N GLY A 111 -1.48 11.50 9.26
CA GLY A 111 -0.97 12.52 10.18
C GLY A 111 -2.04 13.14 11.10
N GLY A 112 -2.45 12.46 12.17
CA GLY A 112 -3.42 12.97 13.16
C GLY A 112 -4.85 13.22 12.64
N THR A 113 -5.06 13.40 11.34
CA THR A 113 -6.35 13.71 10.71
C THR A 113 -6.98 12.47 10.10
N GLN A 114 -8.31 12.38 10.18
CA GLN A 114 -9.14 11.40 9.50
C GLN A 114 -10.39 12.09 8.98
N ILE A 115 -10.82 11.73 7.77
CA ILE A 115 -11.99 12.26 7.10
C ILE A 115 -12.68 11.17 6.29
N GLY A 116 -13.95 11.38 5.98
CA GLY A 116 -14.61 10.57 4.96
C GLY A 116 -15.84 11.26 4.39
N ARG A 117 -16.18 10.90 3.14
CA ARG A 117 -17.22 11.54 2.35
C ARG A 117 -17.94 10.56 1.45
N HIS A 118 -19.21 10.83 1.22
CA HIS A 118 -20.02 10.10 0.24
C HIS A 118 -19.53 10.38 -1.19
N GLY A 119 -19.73 9.40 -2.07
CA GLY A 119 -19.51 9.52 -3.51
C GLY A 119 -20.31 10.68 -4.09
N GLY A 120 -19.67 11.46 -4.98
CA GLY A 120 -20.27 12.67 -5.57
C GLY A 120 -19.82 14.00 -4.96
N SER A 121 -19.05 13.99 -3.87
CA SER A 121 -18.49 15.19 -3.21
C SER A 121 -17.26 15.80 -3.93
N GLY A 122 -17.20 15.70 -5.27
CA GLY A 122 -16.08 16.15 -6.10
C GLY A 122 -15.01 15.08 -6.39
N ALA A 123 -15.10 13.92 -5.73
CA ALA A 123 -14.31 12.75 -6.07
C ALA A 123 -14.92 12.00 -7.27
N THR A 124 -14.07 11.60 -8.20
CA THR A 124 -14.40 10.68 -9.30
C THR A 124 -13.65 9.38 -9.10
N ALA A 125 -14.28 8.26 -9.39
CA ALA A 125 -13.59 6.98 -9.40
C ALA A 125 -14.25 6.00 -10.37
N GLU A 126 -13.42 5.14 -10.93
CA GLU A 126 -13.82 4.05 -11.81
C GLU A 126 -13.27 2.74 -11.26
N LEU A 127 -14.09 1.70 -11.31
CA LEU A 127 -13.70 0.34 -10.95
C LEU A 127 -14.15 -0.62 -12.05
N LYS A 128 -13.23 -1.48 -12.47
CA LYS A 128 -13.47 -2.61 -13.36
C LYS A 128 -13.10 -3.91 -12.66
N LEU A 129 -14.02 -4.86 -12.68
CA LEU A 129 -13.83 -6.19 -12.13
C LEU A 129 -13.75 -7.19 -13.29
N LEU A 130 -12.58 -7.80 -13.50
CA LEU A 130 -12.38 -8.76 -14.58
C LEU A 130 -11.41 -9.84 -14.14
N ALA A 131 -11.76 -11.11 -14.40
CA ALA A 131 -10.90 -12.27 -14.15
C ALA A 131 -10.28 -12.31 -12.74
N GLY A 132 -11.08 -12.00 -11.71
CA GLY A 132 -10.62 -12.00 -10.31
C GLY A 132 -9.70 -10.82 -9.94
N ARG A 133 -9.66 -9.78 -10.76
CA ARG A 133 -8.87 -8.56 -10.52
C ARG A 133 -9.78 -7.34 -10.38
N ALA A 134 -9.33 -6.43 -9.54
CA ALA A 134 -9.87 -5.08 -9.42
C ALA A 134 -8.89 -4.11 -10.06
N THR A 135 -9.34 -3.42 -11.10
CA THR A 135 -8.58 -2.34 -11.75
C THR A 135 -9.36 -1.05 -11.59
N GLY A 136 -8.74 -0.01 -11.05
CA GLY A 136 -9.44 1.23 -10.82
C GLY A 136 -8.52 2.44 -10.78
N ARG A 137 -9.17 3.60 -10.89
CA ARG A 137 -8.57 4.92 -10.73
C ARG A 137 -9.53 5.77 -9.92
N ALA A 138 -9.00 6.57 -9.01
CA ALA A 138 -9.79 7.57 -8.31
C ALA A 138 -9.02 8.89 -8.22
N ASN A 139 -9.75 9.99 -8.37
CA ASN A 139 -9.21 11.33 -8.28
C ASN A 139 -10.16 12.23 -7.50
N GLN A 140 -9.59 13.04 -6.62
CA GLN A 140 -10.24 14.20 -6.04
C GLN A 140 -9.30 15.39 -6.17
N PRO A 141 -9.72 16.48 -6.84
CA PRO A 141 -8.92 17.69 -6.92
C PRO A 141 -8.76 18.34 -5.54
N VAL A 142 -7.77 19.21 -5.42
CA VAL A 142 -7.52 19.96 -4.18
C VAL A 142 -8.74 20.79 -3.82
N GLU A 143 -9.25 20.55 -2.63
CA GLU A 143 -10.27 21.38 -2.01
C GLU A 143 -9.60 22.37 -1.06
N ALA A 144 -9.15 23.49 -1.61
CA ALA A 144 -8.31 24.47 -0.90
C ALA A 144 -9.03 25.15 0.26
N ASP A 145 -10.35 25.33 0.17
CA ASP A 145 -11.15 26.10 1.13
C ASP A 145 -11.74 25.24 2.26
N ALA A 146 -11.46 23.94 2.29
CA ALA A 146 -11.91 23.05 3.35
C ALA A 146 -11.09 23.22 4.64
N MET A 147 -11.72 22.99 5.80
CA MET A 147 -11.04 22.95 7.10
C MET A 147 -9.84 21.98 7.11
N PHE A 148 -9.94 20.89 6.35
CA PHE A 148 -8.86 19.93 6.11
C PHE A 148 -8.68 19.76 4.60
N PRO A 149 -7.79 20.56 3.96
CA PRO A 149 -7.55 20.44 2.53
C PRO A 149 -7.15 19.02 2.15
N THR A 150 -7.86 18.47 1.17
CA THR A 150 -7.70 17.08 0.75
C THR A 150 -7.65 16.98 -0.77
N SER A 151 -6.79 16.10 -1.27
CA SER A 151 -6.84 15.61 -2.65
C SER A 151 -6.26 14.20 -2.73
N PHE A 152 -6.56 13.49 -3.80
CA PHE A 152 -5.85 12.26 -4.14
C PHE A 152 -5.87 12.02 -5.64
N ASP A 153 -4.84 11.34 -6.15
CA ASP A 153 -4.83 10.72 -7.48
C ASP A 153 -4.19 9.35 -7.33
N VAL A 154 -4.99 8.32 -7.53
CA VAL A 154 -4.61 6.93 -7.29
C VAL A 154 -5.04 6.03 -8.42
N ARG A 155 -4.25 4.97 -8.63
CA ARG A 155 -4.54 3.90 -9.57
C ARG A 155 -4.08 2.56 -9.01
N PHE A 156 -4.83 1.51 -9.33
CA PHE A 156 -4.52 0.17 -8.87
C PHE A 156 -4.95 -0.87 -9.90
N ASN A 157 -4.20 -1.95 -9.97
CA ASN A 157 -4.48 -3.15 -10.71
C ASN A 157 -4.01 -4.33 -9.84
N ILE A 158 -4.92 -4.89 -9.05
CA ILE A 158 -4.63 -5.88 -8.00
C ILE A 158 -5.62 -7.03 -8.04
N ALA A 159 -5.26 -8.14 -7.38
CA ALA A 159 -6.20 -9.24 -7.18
C ALA A 159 -7.37 -8.77 -6.31
N LEU A 160 -8.58 -9.24 -6.63
CA LEU A 160 -9.78 -9.04 -5.81
C LEU A 160 -9.94 -10.25 -4.90
N LEU A 161 -9.84 -10.04 -3.59
CA LEU A 161 -10.10 -11.08 -2.59
C LEU A 161 -11.60 -11.25 -2.40
N LYS A 162 -12.10 -12.47 -2.59
CA LYS A 162 -13.49 -12.80 -2.29
C LYS A 162 -13.76 -12.74 -0.80
N ALA A 163 -15.05 -12.65 -0.43
CA ALA A 163 -15.45 -12.72 0.96
C ALA A 163 -14.90 -13.99 1.61
N GLY A 164 -14.17 -13.84 2.72
CA GLY A 164 -13.52 -14.94 3.45
C GLY A 164 -12.14 -15.36 2.91
N GLU A 165 -11.69 -14.88 1.76
CA GLU A 165 -10.32 -15.14 1.29
C GLU A 165 -9.30 -14.30 2.07
N GLU A 166 -8.17 -14.92 2.41
CA GLU A 166 -7.04 -14.24 3.04
C GLU A 166 -6.05 -13.76 1.98
N LEU A 167 -5.23 -12.77 2.34
CA LEU A 167 -4.08 -12.41 1.51
C LEU A 167 -3.15 -13.63 1.39
N PRO A 168 -2.56 -13.87 0.20
CA PRO A 168 -1.61 -14.95 0.04
C PRO A 168 -0.47 -14.76 1.04
N ALA A 169 -0.09 -15.85 1.73
CA ALA A 169 1.02 -15.83 2.66
C ALA A 169 2.25 -15.22 1.98
N SER A 170 2.87 -14.22 2.61
CA SER A 170 4.11 -13.63 2.10
C SER A 170 5.13 -14.74 1.95
N THR A 171 5.64 -14.95 0.73
CA THR A 171 6.67 -15.96 0.49
C THR A 171 7.82 -15.75 1.46
N PRO A 172 8.25 -16.78 2.21
CA PRO A 172 9.36 -16.66 3.14
C PRO A 172 10.58 -16.07 2.43
N LYS A 173 10.97 -14.86 2.83
CA LYS A 173 12.14 -14.21 2.26
C LYS A 173 13.38 -14.94 2.76
N LYS A 174 14.17 -15.49 1.83
CA LYS A 174 15.42 -16.17 2.18
C LYS A 174 16.41 -15.16 2.76
N ARG A 175 17.15 -15.58 3.80
CA ARG A 175 18.21 -14.77 4.43
C ARG A 175 19.16 -14.24 3.35
N GLY A 176 19.38 -12.92 3.35
CA GLY A 176 20.17 -12.23 2.33
C GLY A 176 19.90 -10.73 2.33
N PRO A 177 20.54 -9.95 1.44
CA PRO A 177 20.29 -8.51 1.33
C PRO A 177 18.80 -8.20 1.13
N ALA A 178 18.25 -7.32 1.95
CA ALA A 178 16.87 -6.82 1.83
C ALA A 178 16.79 -5.49 1.07
N ALA A 179 17.93 -4.86 0.78
CA ALA A 179 18.02 -3.63 0.02
C ALA A 179 19.00 -3.78 -1.14
N ASN A 180 18.63 -3.24 -2.31
CA ASN A 180 19.47 -3.19 -3.51
C ASN A 180 20.25 -1.86 -3.65
N VAL A 181 20.12 -0.97 -2.67
CA VAL A 181 20.77 0.34 -2.64
C VAL A 181 21.88 0.29 -1.60
N LYS A 182 23.06 0.87 -1.92
CA LYS A 182 24.17 1.00 -0.96
C LYS A 182 23.72 1.89 0.21
N PRO A 183 23.56 1.35 1.41
CA PRO A 183 23.07 2.11 2.54
C PRO A 183 24.18 2.98 3.14
N THR A 184 23.82 4.11 3.72
CA THR A 184 24.72 5.03 4.44
C THR A 184 24.21 5.24 5.85
N VAL A 185 25.11 5.28 6.83
CA VAL A 185 24.78 5.58 8.23
C VAL A 185 25.70 6.66 8.77
N THR A 186 25.15 7.56 9.56
CA THR A 186 25.88 8.57 10.33
C THR A 186 25.24 8.68 11.71
N GLY A 187 26.05 8.70 12.77
CA GLY A 187 25.57 8.85 14.14
C GLY A 187 26.52 8.24 15.17
N ILE A 188 26.22 8.48 16.44
CA ILE A 188 26.92 7.86 17.58
C ILE A 188 25.91 6.96 18.29
N PHE A 189 26.28 5.71 18.48
CA PHE A 189 25.52 4.78 19.31
C PHE A 189 26.26 4.58 20.63
N LYS A 190 25.55 4.56 21.76
CA LYS A 190 26.15 4.29 23.06
C LYS A 190 25.69 2.93 23.56
N GLY A 191 26.53 1.92 23.38
CA GLY A 191 26.29 0.54 23.82
C GLY A 191 27.29 0.14 24.91
N ASN A 192 26.83 -0.56 25.95
CA ASN A 192 27.70 -1.04 27.05
C ASN A 192 28.55 0.08 27.69
N GLY A 193 28.00 1.29 27.79
CA GLY A 193 28.67 2.45 28.37
C GLY A 193 29.76 3.09 27.50
N LYS A 194 29.98 2.59 26.27
CA LYS A 194 30.98 3.11 25.34
C LYS A 194 30.34 3.72 24.11
N ASP A 195 30.94 4.79 23.60
CA ASP A 195 30.55 5.38 22.34
C ASP A 195 31.07 4.52 21.19
N ALA A 196 30.19 4.24 20.24
CA ALA A 196 30.42 3.44 19.06
C ALA A 196 30.16 4.29 17.82
N ARG A 197 31.17 4.38 16.95
CA ARG A 197 31.04 5.10 15.68
C ARG A 197 30.59 4.16 14.59
N LEU A 198 29.28 3.97 14.48
CA LEU A 198 28.67 3.12 13.46
C LEU A 198 28.90 3.74 12.07
N ALA A 199 29.67 3.05 11.23
CA ALA A 199 30.10 3.52 9.90
C ALA A 199 29.58 2.64 8.76
N TYR A 200 29.09 1.44 9.09
CA TYR A 200 28.60 0.46 8.13
C TYR A 200 27.21 0.01 8.53
N VAL A 201 26.33 -0.14 7.54
CA VAL A 201 24.96 -0.61 7.73
C VAL A 201 24.61 -1.63 6.64
N SER A 202 23.82 -2.64 6.98
CA SER A 202 23.11 -3.46 6.00
C SER A 202 21.69 -3.76 6.47
N ALA A 203 20.78 -3.90 5.52
CA ALA A 203 19.44 -4.43 5.75
C ALA A 203 19.38 -5.83 5.15
N ARG A 204 18.93 -6.81 5.92
CA ARG A 204 18.87 -8.22 5.50
C ARG A 204 17.55 -8.85 5.90
N TRP A 205 17.07 -9.79 5.08
CA TRP A 205 15.96 -10.65 5.49
C TRP A 205 16.40 -11.50 6.66
N GLY A 206 15.67 -11.37 7.77
CA GLY A 206 15.82 -12.15 8.99
C GLY A 206 14.88 -13.34 9.04
N GLU A 207 14.89 -14.04 10.16
CA GLU A 207 13.89 -15.06 10.43
C GLU A 207 12.52 -14.38 10.61
N PRO A 208 11.43 -14.97 10.04
CA PRO A 208 10.08 -14.52 10.31
C PRO A 208 9.79 -14.51 11.81
N PHE A 209 9.10 -13.48 12.27
CA PHE A 209 8.68 -13.34 13.66
C PHE A 209 7.19 -13.01 13.70
N GLY A 210 6.43 -13.65 14.59
CA GLY A 210 4.98 -13.45 14.68
C GLY A 210 4.23 -13.71 13.37
N GLY A 211 4.70 -14.66 12.54
CA GLY A 211 4.11 -14.97 11.23
C GLY A 211 4.37 -13.94 10.13
N LYS A 212 5.13 -12.86 10.40
CA LYS A 212 5.49 -11.81 9.44
C LYS A 212 6.94 -11.96 8.98
N PRO A 213 7.30 -11.55 7.75
CA PRO A 213 8.69 -11.41 7.33
C PRO A 213 9.47 -10.49 8.28
N GLY A 214 10.69 -10.90 8.63
CA GLY A 214 11.61 -10.12 9.45
C GLY A 214 12.68 -9.44 8.60
N ILE A 215 13.04 -8.21 8.95
CA ILE A 215 14.19 -7.47 8.46
C ILE A 215 15.13 -7.24 9.65
N VAL A 216 16.41 -7.53 9.46
CA VAL A 216 17.47 -7.23 10.42
C VAL A 216 18.33 -6.12 9.84
N LEU A 217 18.35 -4.99 10.53
CA LEU A 217 19.30 -3.91 10.31
C LEU A 217 20.53 -4.17 11.17
N VAL A 218 21.70 -4.21 10.55
CA VAL A 218 22.98 -4.43 11.22
C VAL A 218 23.83 -3.18 11.04
N PHE A 219 24.14 -2.50 12.14
CA PHE A 219 25.02 -1.35 12.15
C PHE A 219 26.32 -1.68 12.89
N THR A 220 27.47 -1.35 12.31
CA THR A 220 28.78 -1.70 12.88
C THR A 220 29.83 -0.62 12.64
N GLU A 221 30.92 -0.67 13.42
CA GLU A 221 32.09 0.21 13.23
C GLU A 221 32.98 -0.23 12.06
N ARG A 222 33.02 -1.54 11.78
CA ARG A 222 33.83 -2.14 10.69
C ARG A 222 32.95 -2.77 9.62
N ASP A 223 33.47 -2.85 8.39
CA ASP A 223 32.75 -3.41 7.24
C ASP A 223 32.33 -4.86 7.47
N HIS A 224 31.03 -5.14 7.31
CA HIS A 224 30.43 -6.46 7.42
C HIS A 224 29.76 -6.92 6.11
N SER A 225 29.89 -6.16 5.02
CA SER A 225 29.15 -6.35 3.76
C SER A 225 29.34 -7.71 3.11
N LYS A 226 30.50 -8.36 3.33
CA LYS A 226 30.85 -9.68 2.77
C LYS A 226 30.54 -10.84 3.72
N ASP A 227 30.05 -10.58 4.92
CA ASP A 227 29.78 -11.63 5.90
C ASP A 227 28.42 -12.31 5.63
N PRO A 228 28.36 -13.66 5.66
CA PRO A 228 27.10 -14.37 5.44
C PRO A 228 26.14 -14.23 6.63
N LYS A 229 26.63 -13.95 7.84
CA LYS A 229 25.85 -13.82 9.09
C LYS A 229 26.32 -12.60 9.92
N PRO A 230 26.23 -11.38 9.35
CA PRO A 230 26.79 -10.19 9.96
C PRO A 230 26.11 -9.83 11.28
N ASP A 231 24.81 -10.08 11.40
CA ASP A 231 24.00 -9.95 12.61
C ASP A 231 24.56 -10.81 13.75
N PHE A 232 24.70 -12.11 13.53
CA PHE A 232 25.24 -13.03 14.53
C PHE A 232 26.67 -12.65 14.92
N ASN A 233 27.54 -12.44 13.92
CA ASN A 233 28.95 -12.14 14.17
C ASN A 233 29.18 -10.76 14.81
N ALA A 234 28.28 -9.80 14.58
CA ALA A 234 28.30 -8.50 15.23
C ALA A 234 28.02 -8.59 16.74
N VAL A 235 27.12 -9.47 17.18
CA VAL A 235 26.87 -9.74 18.61
C VAL A 235 28.15 -10.20 19.33
N PHE A 236 29.00 -10.96 18.63
CA PHE A 236 30.29 -11.41 19.17
C PHE A 236 31.44 -10.41 18.95
N GLY A 237 31.14 -9.16 18.57
CA GLY A 237 32.13 -8.08 18.47
C GLY A 237 33.06 -8.17 17.25
N LYS A 238 32.80 -9.07 16.29
CA LYS A 238 33.66 -9.24 15.09
C LYS A 238 33.83 -7.95 14.30
N PHE A 239 32.85 -7.05 14.35
CA PHE A 239 32.84 -5.79 13.61
C PHE A 239 32.96 -4.55 14.51
N GLY A 240 33.46 -4.73 15.73
CA GLY A 240 33.49 -3.69 16.75
C GLY A 240 32.15 -3.63 17.48
N SER A 241 31.82 -2.47 18.01
CA SER A 241 30.50 -2.20 18.57
C SER A 241 29.44 -2.30 17.48
N ALA A 242 28.26 -2.77 17.85
CA ALA A 242 27.17 -2.98 16.92
C ALA A 242 25.83 -2.61 17.53
N LEU A 243 24.93 -2.17 16.66
CA LEU A 243 23.51 -2.05 16.93
C LEU A 243 22.79 -2.95 15.94
N ILE A 244 21.91 -3.81 16.43
CA ILE A 244 21.14 -4.73 15.60
C ILE A 244 19.67 -4.44 15.91
N ILE A 245 18.88 -4.18 14.87
CA ILE A 245 17.44 -3.90 15.02
C ILE A 245 16.69 -4.88 14.15
N SER A 246 15.75 -5.60 14.75
CA SER A 246 14.83 -6.48 14.05
C SER A 246 13.47 -5.81 13.92
N LEU A 247 12.97 -5.70 12.69
CA LEU A 247 11.74 -5.00 12.35
C LEU A 247 10.97 -5.70 11.23
N HIS A 248 9.66 -5.48 11.17
CA HIS A 248 8.82 -5.95 10.09
C HIS A 248 8.85 -4.99 8.89
N GLU A 249 8.35 -5.43 7.72
CA GLU A 249 8.27 -4.56 6.52
C GLU A 249 7.44 -3.28 6.75
N ASP A 250 6.56 -3.26 7.75
CA ASP A 250 5.78 -2.10 8.18
C ASP A 250 6.53 -1.17 9.18
N GLY A 251 7.78 -1.49 9.51
CA GLY A 251 8.63 -0.70 10.40
C GLY A 251 8.45 -1.00 11.89
N ASP A 252 7.52 -1.89 12.27
CA ASP A 252 7.33 -2.29 13.67
C ASP A 252 8.59 -3.03 14.16
N ILE A 253 9.24 -2.50 15.19
CA ILE A 253 10.44 -3.10 15.80
C ILE A 253 9.99 -4.21 16.77
N TYR A 254 10.59 -5.40 16.63
CA TYR A 254 10.32 -6.55 17.50
C TYR A 254 11.56 -7.08 18.23
N GLY A 255 12.74 -6.51 17.97
CA GLY A 255 13.96 -6.87 18.70
C GLY A 255 15.08 -5.84 18.55
N CYS A 256 15.91 -5.72 19.59
CA CYS A 256 17.10 -4.89 19.66
C CYS A 256 18.19 -5.53 20.53
#